data_AF-A0A9D2EF61-F1
#
_entry.id   AF-A0A9D2EF61-F1
#
_cell.length_a   1.000
_cell.length_b   1.000
_cell.length_c   1.000
_cell.angle_alpha   90.00
_cell.angle_beta   90.00
_cell.angle_gamma   90.00
#
_symmetry.space_group_name_H-M   'P 1'
#
loop_
_entity.id
_entity.type
_entity.pdbx_description
1 polymer ?
#
loop_
_entity_poly.entity_id
_entity_poly.type
_entity_poly.pdbx_seq_one_letter_code
_entity_poly.pdbx_strand_id
1 'polypeptide(L)'
;MSTQSVLFDAPGPRARRRMVVGNVLGAIVVLGIAAFVVYQLQVHDQLTAEKWAPMIEARTWLYYFLPGLQNTLVAAAYSIVLALVFGLVFGIGRLASNRVIRWFCGVVVEFFR
;
A
#
# COMPACT_ATOMS: atom_id res chain seq x y z
N MET A 1 -0.17 -36.94 -13.52
CA MET A 1 -0.46 -36.37 -14.86
C MET A 1 -0.69 -34.88 -14.66
N SER A 2 0.26 -34.03 -15.09
CA SER A 2 0.15 -32.57 -14.95
C SER A 2 -0.86 -32.04 -15.96
N THR A 3 -1.95 -31.45 -15.48
CA THR A 3 -2.96 -30.77 -16.31
C THR A 3 -2.32 -29.59 -17.04
N GLN A 4 -2.23 -29.67 -18.36
CA GLN A 4 -1.70 -28.62 -19.23
C GLN A 4 -2.79 -27.54 -19.40
N SER A 5 -2.58 -26.35 -18.83
CA SER A 5 -3.52 -25.24 -19.00
C SER A 5 -3.45 -24.70 -20.43
N VAL A 6 -4.43 -25.05 -21.26
CA VAL A 6 -4.49 -24.74 -22.70
C VAL A 6 -4.78 -23.25 -23.00
N LEU A 7 -4.95 -22.41 -21.97
CA LEU A 7 -5.15 -20.96 -22.14
C LEU A 7 -3.84 -20.19 -22.34
N PHE A 8 -2.68 -20.80 -22.00
CA PHE A 8 -1.36 -20.19 -22.18
C PHE A 8 -0.39 -21.21 -22.78
N ASP A 9 0.17 -20.90 -23.95
CA ASP A 9 1.22 -21.73 -24.56
C ASP A 9 2.48 -21.74 -23.70
N ALA A 10 3.06 -22.92 -23.51
CA ALA A 10 4.33 -23.05 -22.80
C ALA A 10 5.44 -22.30 -23.58
N PRO A 11 6.24 -21.45 -22.90
CA PRO A 11 7.27 -20.69 -23.58
C PRO A 11 8.31 -21.63 -24.20
N GLY A 12 8.49 -21.54 -25.52
CA GLY A 12 9.50 -22.29 -26.25
C GLY A 12 10.93 -21.98 -25.81
N PRO A 13 11.94 -22.76 -26.22
CA PRO A 13 13.32 -22.67 -25.72
C PRO A 13 13.96 -21.28 -25.90
N ARG A 14 13.64 -20.58 -27.01
CA ARG A 14 14.09 -19.20 -27.24
C ARG A 14 13.38 -18.19 -26.33
N ALA A 15 12.08 -18.35 -26.09
CA ALA A 15 11.31 -17.51 -25.17
C ALA A 15 11.81 -17.68 -23.74
N ARG A 16 12.05 -18.93 -23.30
CA ARG A 16 12.64 -19.23 -21.99
C ARG A 16 14.01 -18.58 -21.80
N ARG A 17 14.88 -18.62 -22.81
CA ARG A 17 16.20 -17.95 -22.75
C ARG A 17 16.07 -16.44 -22.61
N ARG A 18 15.17 -15.80 -23.36
CA ARG A 18 14.91 -14.35 -23.27
C ARG A 18 14.36 -13.95 -21.90
N MET A 19 13.43 -14.73 -21.35
CA MET A 19 12.90 -14.52 -20.00
C MET A 19 14.00 -14.61 -18.94
N VAL A 20 14.86 -15.63 -19.01
CA VAL A 20 15.99 -15.77 -18.07
C VAL A 20 16.94 -14.58 -18.18
N VAL A 21 17.33 -14.18 -19.40
CA VAL A 21 18.21 -13.02 -19.60
C VAL A 21 17.55 -11.74 -19.05
N GLY A 22 16.27 -11.52 -19.33
CA GLY A 22 15.51 -10.38 -18.80
C GLY A 22 15.45 -10.38 -17.28
N ASN A 23 15.18 -11.53 -16.66
CA ASN A 23 15.14 -11.67 -15.21
C ASN A 23 16.51 -11.44 -14.57
N VAL A 24 17.58 -11.97 -15.17
CA VAL A 24 18.95 -11.78 -14.67
C VAL A 24 19.34 -10.31 -14.78
N LEU A 25 19.08 -9.67 -15.91
CA LEU A 25 19.33 -8.24 -16.08
C LEU A 25 18.52 -7.39 -15.09
N GLY A 26 17.22 -7.69 -14.94
CA GLY A 26 16.36 -7.03 -13.97
C GLY A 26 16.87 -7.20 -12.54
N ALA A 27 17.26 -8.41 -12.15
CA ALA A 27 17.84 -8.70 -10.84
C ALA A 27 19.16 -7.93 -10.63
N ILE A 28 20.04 -7.88 -11.63
CA ILE A 28 21.29 -7.10 -11.56
C ILE A 28 20.99 -5.62 -11.34
N VAL A 29 20.02 -5.05 -12.05
CA VAL A 29 19.64 -3.64 -11.89
C VAL A 29 19.09 -3.38 -10.49
N VAL A 30 18.17 -4.22 -10.00
CA VAL A 30 17.60 -4.08 -8.65
C VAL A 30 18.68 -4.20 -7.58
N LEU A 31 19.57 -5.18 -7.68
CA LEU A 31 20.68 -5.36 -6.75
C LEU A 31 21.68 -4.20 -6.82
N GLY A 32 21.93 -3.67 -8.02
CA GLY A 32 22.78 -2.49 -8.21
C GLY A 32 22.20 -1.24 -7.53
N ILE A 33 20.89 -1.01 -7.68
CA ILE A 33 20.19 0.08 -6.99
C ILE A 33 20.24 -0.13 -5.47
N ALA A 34 19.97 -1.35 -4.98
CA ALA A 34 20.02 -1.66 -3.56
C ALA A 34 21.43 -1.43 -2.99
N ALA A 35 22.47 -1.88 -3.69
CA ALA A 35 23.86 -1.66 -3.30
C ALA A 35 24.20 -0.16 -3.28
N PHE A 36 23.74 0.60 -4.27
CA PHE A 36 23.93 2.06 -4.31
C PHE A 36 23.24 2.75 -3.12
N VAL A 37 22.00 2.37 -2.80
CA VAL A 37 21.28 2.91 -1.63
C VAL A 37 22.02 2.60 -0.34
N VAL A 38 22.45 1.35 -0.13
CA VAL A 38 23.22 0.96 1.07
C VAL A 38 24.53 1.72 1.15
N TYR A 39 25.23 1.89 0.03
CA TYR A 39 26.45 2.69 -0.05
C TYR A 39 26.20 4.14 0.38
N GLN A 40 25.16 4.79 -0.15
CA GLN A 40 24.80 6.15 0.25
C GLN A 40 24.44 6.23 1.73
N LEU A 41 23.66 5.27 2.25
CA LEU A 41 23.33 5.22 3.68
C LEU A 41 24.58 5.09 4.55
N GLN A 42 25.56 4.30 4.12
CA GLN A 42 26.83 4.15 4.83
C GLN A 42 27.65 5.45 4.80
N VAL A 43 27.80 6.08 3.62
CA VAL A 43 28.55 7.35 3.46
C VAL A 43 27.94 8.50 4.27
N HIS A 44 26.62 8.46 4.50
CA HIS A 44 25.92 9.44 5.34
C HIS A 44 25.73 8.99 6.80
N ASP A 45 26.52 8.02 7.26
CA ASP A 45 26.51 7.47 8.62
C ASP A 45 25.12 7.00 9.10
N GLN A 46 24.20 6.66 8.19
CA GLN A 46 22.84 6.24 8.54
C GLN A 46 22.78 4.80 9.07
N LEU A 47 23.82 4.01 8.83
CA LEU A 47 23.94 2.62 9.30
C LEU A 47 24.69 2.50 10.64
N THR A 48 24.94 3.60 11.34
CA THR A 48 25.64 3.62 12.63
C THR A 48 24.78 3.04 13.75
N ALA A 49 25.36 2.24 14.64
CA ALA A 49 24.63 1.57 15.73
C ALA A 49 23.84 2.56 16.60
N GLU A 50 24.37 3.77 16.83
CA GLU A 50 23.72 4.82 17.61
C GLU A 50 22.35 5.24 17.03
N LYS A 51 22.22 5.32 15.71
CA LYS A 51 20.96 5.68 15.05
C LYS A 51 19.90 4.57 15.12
N TRP A 52 20.35 3.33 15.27
CA TRP A 52 19.47 2.15 15.32
C TRP A 52 19.17 1.68 16.74
N ALA A 53 19.96 2.10 17.74
CA ALA A 53 19.76 1.76 19.14
C ALA A 53 18.32 2.01 19.65
N PRO A 54 17.65 3.14 19.30
CA PRO A 54 16.29 3.39 19.74
C PRO A 54 15.28 2.32 19.26
N MET A 55 15.55 1.60 18.18
CA MET A 55 14.64 0.55 17.67
C MET A 55 14.57 -0.67 18.57
N ILE A 56 15.61 -0.92 19.37
CA ILE A 56 15.70 -2.07 20.27
C ILE A 56 15.35 -1.67 21.71
N GLU A 57 15.41 -0.37 22.02
CA GLU A 57 15.06 0.16 23.34
C GLU A 57 13.55 0.12 23.60
N ALA A 58 13.15 -0.54 24.69
CA ALA A 58 11.75 -0.62 25.12
C ALA A 58 11.12 0.77 25.35
N ARG A 59 11.91 1.75 25.78
CA ARG A 59 11.45 3.12 26.01
C ARG A 59 10.91 3.76 24.73
N THR A 60 11.62 3.63 23.61
CA THR A 60 11.18 4.19 22.32
C THR A 60 9.84 3.59 21.88
N TRP A 61 9.66 2.29 22.09
CA TRP A 61 8.39 1.62 21.78
C TRP A 61 7.24 2.14 22.62
N LEU A 62 7.44 2.23 23.93
CA LEU A 62 6.39 2.67 24.86
C LEU A 62 5.98 4.13 24.67
N TYR A 63 6.93 5.01 24.33
CA TYR A 63 6.68 6.44 24.29
C TYR A 63 6.50 7.01 22.87
N TYR A 64 6.93 6.30 21.81
CA TYR A 64 6.82 6.78 20.43
C TYR A 64 6.03 5.82 19.53
N PHE A 65 6.47 4.56 19.39
CA PHE A 65 5.86 3.65 18.40
C PHE A 65 4.44 3.21 18.78
N LEU A 66 4.23 2.76 20.01
CA LEU A 66 2.91 2.30 20.46
C LEU A 66 1.90 3.46 20.50
N PRO A 67 2.22 4.65 21.06
CA PRO A 67 1.30 5.79 20.99
C PRO A 67 1.04 6.25 19.55
N GLY A 68 2.07 6.25 18.69
CA GLY A 68 1.90 6.58 17.27
C GLY A 68 0.95 5.62 16.57
N LEU A 69 1.14 4.32 16.75
CA LEU A 69 0.26 3.29 16.21
C LEU A 69 -1.17 3.42 16.74
N GLN A 70 -1.32 3.63 18.05
CA GLN A 70 -2.63 3.86 18.67
C GLN A 70 -3.33 5.04 18.03
N ASN A 71 -2.64 6.17 17.83
CA ASN A 71 -3.21 7.36 17.20
C ASN A 71 -3.63 7.09 15.75
N THR A 72 -2.84 6.31 14.99
CA THR A 72 -3.22 5.88 13.63
C THR A 72 -4.49 5.01 13.65
N LEU A 73 -4.59 4.06 14.57
CA LEU A 73 -5.78 3.22 14.70
C LEU A 73 -7.02 4.02 15.11
N VAL A 74 -6.86 4.97 16.03
CA VAL A 74 -7.94 5.87 16.45
C VAL A 74 -8.38 6.75 15.27
N ALA A 75 -7.45 7.32 14.52
CA ALA A 75 -7.76 8.11 13.32
C ALA A 75 -8.47 7.27 12.24
N ALA A 76 -8.01 6.04 12.01
CA ALA A 76 -8.67 5.11 11.10
C ALA A 76 -10.09 4.77 11.56
N ALA A 77 -10.31 4.54 12.85
CA ALA A 77 -11.63 4.30 13.41
C ALA A 77 -12.56 5.50 13.20
N TYR A 78 -12.11 6.73 13.47
CA TYR A 78 -12.89 7.92 13.19
C TYR A 78 -13.22 8.06 11.70
N SER A 79 -12.25 7.83 10.82
CA SER A 79 -12.45 7.87 9.37
C SER A 79 -13.52 6.88 8.92
N ILE A 80 -13.46 5.63 9.38
CA ILE A 80 -14.46 4.59 9.07
C ILE A 80 -15.84 5.02 9.57
N VAL A 81 -15.97 5.45 10.82
CA VAL A 81 -17.27 5.84 11.39
C VAL A 81 -17.86 7.02 10.61
N LEU A 82 -17.06 8.06 10.34
CA LEU A 82 -17.51 9.22 9.58
C LEU A 82 -17.88 8.84 8.14
N ALA A 83 -17.10 7.99 7.48
CA ALA A 83 -17.40 7.51 6.13
C ALA A 83 -18.70 6.69 6.09
N LEU A 84 -18.95 5.86 7.10
CA LEU A 84 -20.20 5.10 7.23
C LEU A 84 -21.39 6.02 7.45
N VAL A 85 -21.30 6.97 8.38
CA VAL A 85 -22.37 7.95 8.63
C VAL A 85 -22.65 8.77 7.37
N PHE A 86 -21.60 9.28 6.73
CA PHE A 86 -21.70 10.02 5.47
C PHE A 86 -22.37 9.17 4.38
N GLY A 87 -21.86 7.96 4.13
CA GLY A 87 -22.39 7.04 3.13
C GLY A 87 -23.86 6.66 3.39
N LEU A 88 -24.25 6.44 4.64
CA LEU A 88 -25.64 6.14 5.00
C LEU A 88 -26.56 7.34 4.79
N VAL A 89 -26.16 8.53 5.24
CA VAL A 89 -26.95 9.76 5.09
C VAL A 89 -27.21 10.05 3.61
N PHE A 90 -26.18 10.03 2.78
CA PHE A 90 -26.32 10.33 1.36
C PHE A 90 -26.93 9.17 0.56
N GLY A 91 -26.67 7.92 0.95
CA GLY A 91 -27.29 6.73 0.38
C GLY A 91 -28.80 6.70 0.58
N ILE A 92 -29.27 6.96 1.80
CA ILE A 92 -30.71 7.07 2.11
C ILE A 92 -31.30 8.33 1.47
N GLY A 93 -30.58 9.46 1.50
CA GLY A 93 -31.01 10.72 0.88
C GLY A 93 -31.33 10.59 -0.62
N ARG A 94 -30.65 9.69 -1.34
CA ARG A 94 -30.98 9.35 -2.74
C ARG A 94 -32.39 8.76 -2.91
N LEU A 95 -32.98 8.18 -1.88
CA LEU A 95 -34.34 7.60 -1.91
C LEU A 95 -35.43 8.60 -1.49
N ALA A 96 -35.06 9.82 -1.06
CA ALA A 96 -36.01 10.80 -0.56
C ALA A 96 -37.07 11.19 -1.61
N SER A 97 -38.32 11.40 -1.17
CA SER A 97 -39.43 11.81 -2.03
C SER A 97 -39.23 13.21 -2.63
N ASN A 98 -38.57 14.12 -1.91
CA ASN A 98 -38.21 15.45 -2.39
C ASN A 98 -37.14 15.36 -3.49
N ARG A 99 -37.48 15.87 -4.68
CA ARG A 99 -36.62 15.84 -5.87
C ARG A 99 -35.31 16.62 -5.68
N VAL A 100 -35.30 17.70 -4.88
CA VAL A 100 -34.10 18.52 -4.63
C VAL A 100 -33.09 17.76 -3.78
N ILE A 101 -33.54 17.18 -2.67
CA ILE A 101 -32.69 16.41 -1.74
C ILE A 101 -32.09 15.21 -2.46
N ARG A 102 -32.93 14.47 -3.20
CA ARG A 102 -32.49 13.31 -3.99
C ARG A 102 -31.41 13.66 -5.01
N TRP A 103 -31.59 14.76 -5.73
CA TRP A 103 -30.62 15.21 -6.73
C TRP A 103 -29.28 15.60 -6.09
N PHE A 104 -29.31 16.41 -5.02
CA PHE A 104 -28.11 16.83 -4.30
C PHE A 104 -27.34 15.63 -3.74
N CYS A 105 -28.03 14.71 -3.05
CA CYS A 105 -27.39 13.49 -2.56
C CYS A 105 -26.84 12.61 -3.69
N GLY A 106 -27.52 12.56 -4.85
CA GLY A 106 -27.05 11.85 -6.02
C GLY A 106 -25.74 12.41 -6.57
N VAL A 107 -25.59 13.73 -6.67
CA VAL A 107 -24.35 14.39 -7.12
C VAL A 107 -23.20 14.06 -6.18
N VAL A 108 -23.42 14.16 -4.87
CA VAL A 108 -22.38 13.85 -3.87
C VAL A 108 -21.94 12.39 -3.99
N VAL A 109 -22.87 11.44 -4.06
CA VAL A 109 -22.53 10.01 -4.15
C VAL A 109 -21.80 9.68 -5.45
N GLU A 110 -22.24 10.20 -6.60
CA GLU A 110 -21.61 9.88 -7.89
C GLU A 110 -20.20 10.50 -8.03
N PHE A 111 -19.91 11.60 -7.32
CA PHE A 111 -18.56 12.17 -7.29
C PHE A 111 -17.55 11.27 -6.57
N PHE A 112 -17.97 10.53 -5.54
CA PHE A 112 -17.12 9.64 -4.75
C PHE A 112 -17.13 8.18 -5.22
N ARG A 113 -17.85 7.86 -6.30
CA ARG A 113 -17.99 6.50 -6.86
C ARG A 113 -17.05 6.28 -8.04
#